data_AF-A0A1Y1Y5Q0-F1
#
_entry.id   AF-A0A1Y1Y5Q0-F1
#
_cell.length_a   1.000
_cell.length_b   1.000
_cell.length_c   1.000
_cell.angle_alpha   90.00
_cell.angle_beta   90.00
_cell.angle_gamma   90.00
#
_symmetry.space_group_name_H-M   'P 1'
#
loop_
_entity.id
_entity.type
_entity.pdbx_description
1 polymer ?
#
loop_
_entity_poly.entity_id
_entity_poly.type
_entity_poly.pdbx_seq_one_letter_code
_entity_poly.pdbx_strand_id
1 'polypeptide(L)'
;MECTEPEKCLPILQRFLVPFFTLGNSGPACFDLSDVEFNSLPRVPKSEQPTEPMSVFLVFSKKNMDTLWPEMEVTVNGSPIPIETSLAEKRERYYADISSYCLKKNKLEVSLVDGYQDNAKSIKLAVKINAYRPISHLENDIRNRCIKAEQGKELVHQLAAKPQIMQDQVAASSSAESDDNIITISQPSIWISLRCPISHQRIRTPVRGIHC
;
A
#
# COMPACT_ATOMS: atom_id res chain seq x y z
N MET A 1 -26.05 5.28 19.15
CA MET A 1 -24.73 4.63 19.22
C MET A 1 -23.83 5.32 18.23
N GLU A 2 -22.96 6.20 18.71
CA GLU A 2 -21.93 6.81 17.87
C GLU A 2 -20.84 5.77 17.63
N CYS A 3 -20.69 5.37 16.37
CA CYS A 3 -19.57 4.56 15.94
C CYS A 3 -18.36 5.49 15.82
N THR A 4 -17.63 5.68 16.93
CA THR A 4 -16.31 6.31 16.90
C THR A 4 -15.38 5.36 16.14
N GLU A 5 -15.18 5.64 14.85
CA GLU A 5 -14.08 5.02 14.10
C GLU A 5 -12.78 5.28 14.87
N PRO A 6 -11.97 4.24 15.13
CA PRO A 6 -10.65 4.47 15.71
C PRO A 6 -9.85 5.33 14.73
N GLU A 7 -9.27 6.44 15.19
CA GLU A 7 -8.28 7.20 14.45
C GLU A 7 -7.17 6.24 13.99
N LYS A 8 -7.25 5.79 12.75
CA LYS A 8 -6.24 4.91 12.15
C LYS A 8 -5.06 5.80 11.81
N CYS A 9 -4.09 5.87 12.72
CA CYS A 9 -2.78 6.41 12.42
C CYS A 9 -2.17 5.63 11.25
N LEU A 10 -1.66 6.34 10.24
CA LEU A 10 -0.96 5.74 9.11
C LEU A 10 0.54 5.92 9.30
N PRO A 11 1.37 4.89 9.02
CA PRO A 11 2.80 5.05 9.10
C PRO A 11 3.25 6.01 8.00
N ILE A 12 3.88 7.13 8.36
CA ILE A 12 4.55 7.99 7.39
C ILE A 12 6.02 7.57 7.36
N LEU A 13 6.52 7.25 6.17
CA LEU A 13 7.91 6.83 5.95
C LEU A 13 8.87 8.00 6.21
N GLN A 14 9.24 8.23 7.46
CA GLN A 14 10.37 9.10 7.81
C GLN A 14 11.64 8.25 7.86
N ARG A 15 12.64 8.62 7.06
CA ARG A 15 13.81 7.79 6.78
C ARG A 15 14.77 7.70 7.98
N PHE A 16 15.11 6.47 8.37
CA PHE A 16 16.46 6.15 8.84
C PHE A 16 16.99 4.95 8.05
N LEU A 17 18.21 5.09 7.51
CA LEU A 17 18.88 4.09 6.70
C LEU A 17 19.63 3.12 7.63
N VAL A 18 19.02 1.97 7.94
CA VAL A 18 19.83 0.77 8.19
C VAL A 18 20.21 0.24 6.79
N PRO A 19 21.48 -0.03 6.49
CA PRO A 19 21.93 -0.38 5.15
C PRO A 19 21.17 -1.57 4.58
N PHE A 20 20.99 -1.57 3.26
CA PHE A 20 20.40 -2.70 2.56
C PHE A 20 21.37 -3.87 2.61
N PHE A 21 20.90 -5.02 3.10
CA PHE A 21 21.62 -6.29 2.97
C PHE A 21 21.01 -7.10 1.84
N THR A 22 21.85 -7.75 1.04
CA THR A 22 21.42 -8.65 -0.02
C THR A 22 21.19 -10.04 0.58
N LEU A 23 20.00 -10.59 0.39
CA LEU A 23 19.68 -11.95 0.81
C LEU A 23 20.62 -12.95 0.12
N GLY A 24 21.29 -13.81 0.91
CA GLY A 24 22.14 -14.90 0.40
C GLY A 24 23.65 -14.78 0.64
N ASN A 25 24.13 -13.71 1.29
CA ASN A 25 25.58 -13.50 1.52
C ASN A 25 25.98 -13.12 2.95
N SER A 26 25.08 -13.19 3.93
CA SER A 26 25.36 -12.61 5.24
C SER A 26 24.82 -13.45 6.38
N GLY A 27 25.65 -13.63 7.40
CA GLY A 27 25.22 -14.00 8.74
C GLY A 27 24.30 -12.95 9.37
N PRO A 28 24.07 -13.01 10.68
CA PRO A 28 23.10 -12.15 11.34
C PRO A 28 23.41 -10.66 11.14
N ALA A 29 22.37 -9.87 10.83
CA ALA A 29 22.45 -8.43 10.79
C ALA A 29 22.07 -7.86 12.16
N CYS A 30 22.90 -6.99 12.73
CA CYS A 30 22.62 -6.34 14.01
C CYS A 30 22.21 -4.88 13.80
N PHE A 31 21.25 -4.40 14.59
CA PHE A 31 20.86 -3.00 14.61
C PHE A 31 20.42 -2.57 16.01
N ASP A 32 20.69 -1.32 16.35
CA ASP A 32 20.35 -0.75 17.65
C ASP A 32 19.27 0.31 17.50
N LEU A 33 18.37 0.40 18.49
CA LEU A 33 17.40 1.46 18.63
C LEU A 33 17.91 2.46 19.67
N SER A 34 17.79 3.75 19.38
CA SER A 34 18.00 4.79 20.39
C SER A 34 16.96 4.68 21.50
N ASP A 35 17.24 5.30 22.65
CA ASP A 35 16.29 5.34 23.78
C ASP A 35 14.94 5.96 23.38
N VAL A 36 14.97 6.99 22.53
CA VAL A 36 13.76 7.65 22.04
C VAL A 36 12.94 6.70 21.16
N GLU A 37 13.58 6.02 20.19
CA GLU A 37 12.89 5.09 19.28
C GLU A 37 12.31 3.90 20.04
N PHE A 38 13.10 3.31 20.95
CA PHE A 38 12.68 2.14 21.73
C PHE A 38 11.47 2.45 22.63
N ASN A 39 11.51 3.59 23.32
CA ASN A 39 10.42 4.03 24.20
C ASN A 39 9.18 4.50 23.42
N SER A 40 9.33 4.81 22.12
CA SER A 40 8.22 5.22 21.24
C SER A 40 7.53 4.07 20.53
N LEU A 41 8.00 2.83 20.71
CA LEU A 41 7.32 1.65 20.18
C LEU A 41 5.99 1.43 20.91
N PRO A 42 4.94 0.94 20.22
CA PRO A 42 3.65 0.63 20.81
C PRO A 42 3.72 -0.65 21.67
N ARG A 43 4.47 -0.60 22.78
CA ARG A 43 4.60 -1.67 23.79
C ARG A 43 3.79 -1.37 25.05
N VAL A 44 3.35 -0.13 25.18
CA VAL A 44 2.68 0.40 26.37
C VAL A 44 1.20 0.65 26.04
N PRO A 45 0.27 0.31 26.95
CA PRO A 45 -1.13 0.71 26.83
C PRO A 45 -1.28 2.21 26.53
N LYS A 46 -2.31 2.55 25.75
CA LYS A 46 -2.53 3.86 25.09
C LYS A 46 -2.40 5.10 25.98
N SER A 47 -2.46 4.97 27.30
CA SER A 47 -2.37 6.08 28.26
C SER A 47 -0.98 6.72 28.39
N GLU A 48 0.07 6.05 27.91
CA GLU A 48 1.48 6.51 28.04
C GLU A 48 2.21 6.60 26.69
N GLN A 49 1.48 6.47 25.57
CA GLN A 49 2.12 6.53 24.26
C GLN A 49 2.61 7.96 23.97
N PRO A 50 3.86 8.11 23.48
CA PRO A 50 4.35 9.41 23.07
C PRO A 50 3.48 10.00 21.96
N THR A 51 3.55 11.33 21.82
CA THR A 51 2.80 12.13 20.84
C THR A 51 2.97 11.67 19.39
N GLU A 52 4.03 10.92 19.07
CA GLU A 52 4.26 10.28 17.77
C GLU A 52 4.67 8.81 17.98
N PRO A 53 3.74 7.85 17.87
CA PRO A 53 4.09 6.43 17.98
C PRO A 53 5.01 6.04 16.82
N MET A 54 5.99 5.18 17.08
CA MET A 54 6.93 4.68 16.07
C MET A 54 6.75 3.17 15.86
N SER A 55 6.92 2.69 14.63
CA SER A 55 7.04 1.26 14.33
C SER A 55 8.33 0.96 13.56
N VAL A 56 8.85 -0.24 13.80
CA VAL A 56 9.97 -0.83 13.07
C VAL A 56 9.41 -1.78 12.02
N PHE A 57 9.76 -1.57 10.76
CA PHE A 57 9.36 -2.39 9.63
C PHE A 57 10.57 -3.06 9.00
N LEU A 58 10.41 -4.35 8.71
CA LEU A 58 11.27 -5.06 7.78
C LEU A 58 10.74 -4.86 6.37
N VAL A 59 11.60 -4.38 5.47
CA VAL A 59 11.25 -4.02 4.10
C VAL A 59 12.00 -4.91 3.14
N PHE A 60 11.25 -5.59 2.29
CA PHE A 60 11.76 -6.39 1.20
C PHE A 60 11.47 -5.66 -0.10
N SER A 61 12.47 -5.52 -0.95
CA SER A 61 12.35 -4.88 -2.25
C SER A 61 12.86 -5.81 -3.33
N LYS A 62 11.98 -6.14 -4.29
CA LYS A 62 12.37 -6.86 -5.49
C LYS A 62 13.03 -5.89 -6.48
N LYS A 63 13.98 -6.39 -7.28
CA LYS A 63 14.55 -5.63 -8.39
C LYS A 63 13.58 -5.54 -9.58
N ASN A 64 12.79 -6.60 -9.80
CA ASN A 64 11.74 -6.69 -10.83
C ASN A 64 10.53 -7.43 -10.26
N MET A 65 9.32 -7.17 -10.77
CA MET A 65 8.09 -7.89 -10.41
C MET A 65 8.14 -9.38 -10.78
N ASP A 66 8.88 -9.75 -11.82
CA ASP A 66 9.08 -11.14 -12.24
C ASP A 66 9.98 -11.95 -11.29
N THR A 67 10.63 -11.29 -10.33
CA THR A 67 11.44 -11.95 -9.31
C THR A 67 10.54 -12.84 -8.45
N LEU A 68 10.80 -14.15 -8.50
CA LEU A 68 10.18 -15.13 -7.62
C LEU A 68 10.54 -14.84 -6.16
N TRP A 69 9.55 -14.96 -5.28
CA TRP A 69 9.78 -14.84 -3.86
C TRP A 69 10.47 -16.12 -3.34
N PRO A 70 11.63 -16.02 -2.68
CA PRO A 70 12.32 -17.17 -2.14
C PRO A 70 11.58 -17.66 -0.90
N GLU A 71 11.58 -18.98 -0.70
CA GLU A 71 11.16 -19.55 0.56
C GLU A 71 12.24 -19.26 1.61
N MET A 72 11.86 -18.58 2.69
CA MET A 72 12.79 -18.11 3.71
C MET A 72 12.14 -18.05 5.08
N GLU A 73 12.93 -18.30 6.10
CA GLU A 73 12.60 -18.05 7.49
C GLU A 73 13.30 -16.78 7.95
N VAL A 74 12.55 -15.89 8.60
CA VAL A 74 13.06 -14.62 9.11
C VAL A 74 12.85 -14.60 10.61
N THR A 75 13.91 -14.35 11.37
CA THR A 75 13.81 -14.20 12.82
C THR A 75 14.40 -12.88 13.29
N VAL A 76 13.80 -12.31 14.32
CA VAL A 76 14.32 -11.15 15.05
C VAL A 76 14.48 -11.54 16.50
N ASN A 77 15.69 -11.44 17.03
CA ASN A 77 16.04 -11.84 18.39
C ASN A 77 15.62 -13.30 18.69
N GLY A 78 15.76 -14.18 17.69
CA GLY A 78 15.37 -15.59 17.77
C GLY A 78 13.86 -15.86 17.69
N SER A 79 13.03 -14.82 17.55
CA SER A 79 11.58 -14.97 17.35
C SER A 79 11.23 -14.95 15.86
N PRO A 80 10.48 -15.93 15.34
CA PRO A 80 10.10 -15.97 13.93
C PRO A 80 9.12 -14.85 13.59
N ILE A 81 9.33 -14.21 12.44
CA ILE A 81 8.49 -13.15 11.91
C ILE A 81 7.55 -13.74 10.84
N PRO A 82 6.22 -13.59 10.97
CA PRO A 82 5.29 -14.05 9.95
C PRO A 82 5.42 -13.17 8.69
N ILE A 83 5.77 -13.81 7.58
CA ILE A 83 5.85 -13.16 6.26
C ILE A 83 4.65 -13.62 5.42
N GLU A 84 3.82 -12.67 4.99
CA GLU A 84 2.69 -12.94 4.10
C GLU A 84 3.16 -13.12 2.65
N THR A 85 3.65 -14.32 2.34
CA THR A 85 4.23 -14.66 1.02
C THR A 85 3.31 -14.30 -0.15
N SER A 86 2.01 -14.59 -0.04
CA SER A 86 1.03 -14.26 -1.10
C SER A 86 0.91 -12.77 -1.40
N LEU A 87 1.17 -11.92 -0.39
CA LEU A 87 1.16 -10.47 -0.54
C LEU A 87 2.50 -9.97 -1.06
N ALA A 88 3.59 -10.56 -0.56
CA ALA A 88 4.95 -10.24 -0.96
C ALA A 88 5.24 -10.56 -2.43
N GLU A 89 4.65 -11.63 -2.95
CA GLU A 89 4.76 -12.01 -4.36
C GLU A 89 4.19 -10.94 -5.31
N LYS A 90 3.07 -10.33 -4.93
CA LYS A 90 2.29 -9.39 -5.76
C LYS A 90 2.77 -7.94 -5.69
N ARG A 91 3.84 -7.66 -4.92
CA ARG A 91 4.31 -6.28 -4.68
C ARG A 91 5.80 -6.16 -4.96
N GLU A 92 6.18 -5.03 -5.54
CA GLU A 92 7.59 -4.66 -5.69
C GLU A 92 8.25 -4.47 -4.31
N ARG A 93 7.47 -3.96 -3.35
CA ARG A 93 7.89 -3.74 -1.96
C ARG A 93 6.90 -4.35 -0.99
N TYR A 94 7.43 -5.18 -0.09
CA TYR A 94 6.69 -5.78 1.01
C TYR A 94 7.22 -5.25 2.34
N TYR A 95 6.31 -5.02 3.28
CA TYR A 95 6.60 -4.45 4.60
C TYR A 95 6.02 -5.39 5.65
N ALA A 96 6.84 -5.84 6.59
CA ALA A 96 6.40 -6.57 7.78
C ALA A 96 6.67 -5.71 9.02
N ASP A 97 5.67 -5.51 9.86
CA ASP A 97 5.85 -4.83 11.15
C ASP A 97 6.57 -5.80 12.12
N ILE A 98 7.74 -5.39 12.60
CA ILE A 98 8.55 -6.16 13.56
C ILE A 98 8.68 -5.48 14.92
N SER A 99 7.89 -4.42 15.17
CA SER A 99 8.01 -3.56 16.35
C SER A 99 7.89 -4.31 17.66
N SER A 100 7.02 -5.32 17.73
CA SER A 100 6.80 -6.15 18.93
C SER A 100 7.98 -7.07 19.25
N TYR A 101 8.85 -7.36 18.28
CA TYR A 101 9.97 -8.30 18.41
C TYR A 101 11.29 -7.60 18.72
N CYS A 102 11.34 -6.27 18.59
CA CYS A 102 12.58 -5.54 18.79
C CYS A 102 13.03 -5.52 20.27
N LEU A 103 14.28 -5.18 20.50
CA LEU A 103 14.88 -4.81 21.77
C LEU A 103 15.70 -3.54 21.52
N LYS A 104 16.39 -3.02 22.54
CA LYS A 104 17.33 -1.90 22.33
C LYS A 104 18.48 -2.29 21.40
N LYS A 105 18.92 -3.56 21.45
CA LYS A 105 19.90 -4.16 20.53
C LYS A 105 19.26 -5.36 19.86
N ASN A 106 19.29 -5.40 18.53
CA ASN A 106 18.55 -6.38 17.75
C ASN A 106 19.47 -7.21 16.89
N LYS A 107 19.08 -8.48 16.72
CA LYS A 107 19.70 -9.43 15.79
C LYS A 107 18.63 -9.91 14.82
N LEU A 108 18.83 -9.65 13.54
CA LEU A 108 17.99 -10.12 12.43
C LEU A 108 18.71 -11.26 11.73
N GLU A 109 18.04 -12.40 11.60
CA GLU A 109 18.54 -13.57 10.88
C GLU A 109 17.57 -13.92 9.77
N VAL A 110 18.12 -14.30 8.62
CA VAL A 110 17.34 -14.75 7.48
C VAL A 110 17.97 -16.02 6.94
N SER A 111 17.20 -17.10 6.98
CA SER A 111 17.58 -18.42 6.52
C SER A 111 16.80 -18.73 5.25
N LEU A 112 17.50 -19.03 4.17
CA LEU A 112 16.87 -19.44 2.91
C LEU A 112 16.68 -20.96 2.93
N VAL A 113 15.54 -21.43 2.41
CA VAL A 113 15.37 -22.87 2.12
C VAL A 113 16.17 -23.22 0.87
N ASP A 114 16.80 -24.40 0.86
CA ASP A 114 17.68 -24.86 -0.21
C ASP A 114 17.01 -24.78 -1.59
N GLY A 115 17.75 -24.29 -2.59
CA GLY A 115 17.29 -24.15 -3.99
C GLY A 115 16.91 -22.74 -4.43
N TYR A 116 16.79 -21.77 -3.52
CA TYR A 116 16.36 -20.39 -3.84
C TYR A 116 17.47 -19.33 -3.83
N GLN A 117 18.74 -19.74 -3.71
CA GLN A 117 19.89 -18.83 -3.48
C GLN A 117 20.09 -17.78 -4.58
N ASP A 118 19.85 -18.12 -5.85
CA ASP A 118 20.05 -17.19 -6.95
C ASP A 118 18.92 -16.15 -7.08
N ASN A 119 17.68 -16.54 -6.76
CA ASN A 119 16.55 -15.61 -6.70
C ASN A 119 16.69 -14.64 -5.52
N ALA A 120 17.19 -15.14 -4.39
CA ALA A 120 17.39 -14.36 -3.18
C ALA A 120 18.31 -13.15 -3.37
N LYS A 121 19.36 -13.27 -4.20
CA LYS A 121 20.29 -12.16 -4.52
C LYS A 121 19.62 -10.94 -5.18
N SER A 122 18.44 -11.13 -5.76
CA SER A 122 17.66 -10.08 -6.42
C SER A 122 16.68 -9.37 -5.49
N ILE A 123 16.59 -9.80 -4.22
CA ILE A 123 15.78 -9.18 -3.18
C ILE A 123 16.70 -8.44 -2.20
N LYS A 124 16.40 -7.16 -2.00
CA LYS A 124 17.07 -6.32 -1.00
C LYS A 124 16.24 -6.26 0.27
N LEU A 125 16.91 -6.41 1.40
CA LEU A 125 16.31 -6.30 2.72
C LEU A 125 16.78 -5.03 3.42
N ALA A 126 15.87 -4.33 4.11
CA ALA A 126 16.21 -3.20 4.96
C ALA A 126 15.30 -3.15 6.18
N VAL A 127 15.81 -2.62 7.29
CA VAL A 127 15.01 -2.25 8.46
C VAL A 127 14.73 -0.75 8.41
N LYS A 128 13.47 -0.35 8.62
CA LYS A 128 13.06 1.05 8.68
C LYS A 128 12.30 1.33 9.96
N ILE A 129 12.61 2.45 10.59
CA ILE A 129 11.87 2.96 11.74
C ILE A 129 11.02 4.11 11.22
N ASN A 130 9.70 4.02 11.40
CA ASN A 130 8.74 4.99 10.89
C ASN A 130 7.97 5.60 12.04
N ALA A 131 7.82 6.93 12.03
CA ALA A 131 6.86 7.61 12.89
C ALA A 131 5.46 7.56 12.25
N TYR A 132 4.44 7.27 13.05
CA TYR A 132 3.06 7.40 12.63
C TYR A 132 2.66 8.85 12.67
N ARG A 133 1.94 9.28 11.64
CA ARG A 133 1.13 10.49 11.74
C ARG A 133 -0.35 10.12 11.66
N PRO A 134 -1.22 10.90 12.31
CA PRO A 134 -2.65 10.78 12.11
C PRO A 134 -2.99 10.89 10.62
N ILE A 135 -3.98 10.11 10.17
CA ILE A 135 -4.48 10.19 8.78
C ILE A 135 -4.91 11.61 8.40
N SER A 136 -5.35 12.40 9.38
CA SER A 136 -5.71 13.81 9.21
C SER A 136 -4.57 14.66 8.66
N HIS A 137 -3.30 14.32 8.95
CA HIS A 137 -2.15 14.99 8.35
C HIS A 137 -2.09 14.76 6.83
N LEU A 138 -2.28 13.52 6.39
CA LEU A 138 -2.32 13.18 4.97
C LEU A 138 -3.56 13.77 4.29
N GLU A 139 -4.70 13.79 4.96
CA GLU A 139 -5.91 14.44 4.45
C GLU A 139 -5.68 15.94 4.20
N ASN A 140 -5.04 16.63 5.15
CA ASN A 140 -4.71 18.05 5.00
C ASN A 140 -3.74 18.28 3.84
N ASP A 141 -2.72 17.43 3.69
CA ASP A 141 -1.78 17.50 2.56
C ASP A 141 -2.49 17.30 1.22
N ILE A 142 -3.44 16.37 1.13
CA ILE A 142 -4.24 16.13 -0.08
C ILE A 142 -5.16 17.33 -0.38
N ARG A 143 -5.85 17.86 0.63
CA ARG A 143 -6.72 19.05 0.46
C ARG A 143 -5.94 20.26 -0.05
N ASN A 144 -4.70 20.44 0.40
CA ASN A 144 -3.84 21.53 -0.05
C ASN A 144 -3.35 21.37 -1.50
N ARG A 145 -3.43 20.16 -2.07
CA ARG A 145 -3.05 19.86 -3.47
C ARG A 145 -4.26 19.81 -4.41
N CYS A 146 -5.42 20.30 -3.99
CA CYS A 146 -6.66 20.21 -4.75
C CYS A 146 -6.55 20.75 -6.19
N ILE A 147 -7.13 19.99 -7.10
CA ILE A 147 -7.36 20.40 -8.49
C ILE A 147 -8.45 21.48 -8.53
N LYS A 148 -8.30 22.49 -9.41
CA LYS A 148 -9.29 23.55 -9.61
C LYS A 148 -10.59 22.95 -10.18
N ALA A 149 -11.73 23.35 -9.62
CA ALA A 149 -13.07 22.86 -10.00
C ALA A 149 -13.37 22.93 -11.51
N GLU A 150 -12.74 23.87 -12.22
CA GLU A 150 -12.89 24.07 -13.66
C GLU A 150 -12.46 22.85 -14.50
N GLN A 151 -11.41 22.13 -14.10
CA GLN A 151 -10.99 20.91 -14.82
C GLN A 151 -12.04 19.79 -14.71
N GLY A 152 -12.77 19.72 -13.59
CA GLY A 152 -13.85 18.76 -13.41
C GLY A 152 -15.05 19.06 -14.30
N LYS A 153 -15.42 20.35 -14.44
CA LYS A 153 -16.51 20.78 -15.34
C LYS A 153 -16.16 20.47 -16.80
N GLU A 154 -14.94 20.79 -17.21
CA GLU A 154 -14.48 20.52 -18.58
C GLU A 154 -14.53 19.03 -18.91
N LEU A 155 -14.09 18.16 -18.00
CA LEU A 155 -14.20 16.71 -18.18
C LEU A 155 -15.65 16.23 -18.32
N VAL A 156 -16.58 16.75 -17.51
CA VAL A 156 -18.01 16.42 -17.62
C VAL A 156 -18.56 16.85 -18.99
N HIS A 157 -18.20 18.04 -19.46
CA HIS A 157 -18.59 18.50 -20.80
C HIS A 157 -18.02 17.61 -21.91
N GLN A 158 -16.74 17.22 -21.82
CA GLN A 158 -16.12 16.32 -22.80
C GLN A 158 -16.76 14.94 -22.82
N LEU A 159 -17.11 14.38 -21.65
CA LEU A 159 -17.77 13.08 -21.55
C LEU A 159 -19.21 13.13 -22.07
N ALA A 160 -19.96 14.19 -21.77
CA ALA A 160 -21.32 14.38 -22.28
C ALA A 160 -21.36 14.65 -23.79
N ALA A 161 -20.30 15.25 -24.34
CA ALA A 161 -20.19 15.55 -25.77
C ALA A 161 -19.73 14.35 -26.62
N LYS A 162 -19.19 13.28 -26.01
CA LYS A 162 -18.73 12.09 -26.73
C LYS A 162 -19.88 11.09 -26.91
N PRO A 163 -20.29 10.76 -28.15
CA PRO A 163 -21.20 9.65 -28.39
C PRO A 163 -20.55 8.34 -27.93
N GLN A 164 -21.24 7.55 -27.12
CA GLN A 164 -20.79 6.19 -26.81
C GLN A 164 -21.25 5.25 -27.93
N ILE A 165 -20.29 4.55 -28.53
CA ILE A 165 -20.55 3.43 -29.43
C ILE A 165 -20.69 2.19 -28.53
N MET A 166 -21.90 1.68 -28.36
CA MET A 166 -22.10 0.35 -27.79
C MET A 166 -22.07 -0.65 -28.95
N GLN A 167 -21.05 -1.52 -28.99
CA GLN A 167 -21.11 -2.74 -29.78
C GLN A 167 -21.77 -3.81 -28.91
N ASP A 168 -23.00 -4.18 -29.27
CA ASP A 168 -23.69 -5.31 -28.68
C ASP A 168 -22.97 -6.60 -29.08
N GLN A 169 -22.12 -7.14 -28.20
CA GLN A 169 -21.77 -8.57 -28.27
C GLN A 169 -22.93 -9.38 -27.66
N VAL A 170 -24.05 -9.47 -28.39
CA VAL A 170 -25.04 -10.51 -28.13
C VAL A 170 -24.46 -11.81 -28.68
N ALA A 171 -23.90 -12.61 -27.77
CA ALA A 171 -23.59 -14.00 -28.05
C ALA A 171 -24.90 -14.78 -28.24
N ALA A 172 -25.38 -14.92 -29.47
CA ALA A 172 -26.23 -16.04 -29.89
C ALA A 172 -26.29 -16.14 -31.42
N SER A 173 -25.65 -17.19 -31.94
CA SER A 173 -26.16 -18.08 -32.99
C SER A 173 -27.05 -17.53 -34.11
N SER A 174 -26.60 -17.85 -35.33
CA SER A 174 -27.34 -18.08 -36.57
C SER A 174 -27.62 -16.90 -37.51
N SER A 175 -26.99 -17.06 -38.68
CA SER A 175 -27.40 -16.64 -40.03
C SER A 175 -27.48 -15.15 -40.37
N ALA A 176 -26.51 -14.78 -41.22
CA ALA A 176 -26.60 -13.94 -42.42
C ALA A 176 -27.01 -12.47 -42.24
N GLU A 177 -26.17 -11.60 -42.83
CA GLU A 177 -26.27 -10.14 -42.95
C GLU A 177 -25.85 -9.37 -41.69
N SER A 178 -24.54 -9.29 -41.49
CA SER A 178 -23.90 -8.40 -40.52
C SER A 178 -23.89 -6.96 -41.02
N ASP A 179 -25.04 -6.31 -40.95
CA ASP A 179 -25.07 -4.86 -40.76
C ASP A 179 -24.60 -4.61 -39.31
N ASP A 180 -23.36 -4.11 -39.18
CA ASP A 180 -22.85 -3.55 -37.93
C ASP A 180 -23.75 -2.36 -37.55
N ASN A 181 -24.85 -2.64 -36.85
CA ASN A 181 -25.73 -1.63 -36.30
C ASN A 181 -25.00 -0.92 -35.15
N ILE A 182 -24.17 0.07 -35.51
CA ILE A 182 -23.54 1.00 -34.59
C ILE A 182 -24.67 1.86 -33.99
N ILE A 183 -25.20 1.43 -32.85
CA ILE A 183 -26.15 2.24 -32.08
C ILE A 183 -25.35 3.35 -31.40
N THR A 184 -25.47 4.56 -31.95
CA THR A 184 -24.90 5.76 -31.33
C THR A 184 -25.85 6.22 -30.25
N ILE A 185 -25.53 5.92 -28.99
CA ILE A 185 -26.34 6.38 -27.85
C ILE A 185 -25.85 7.77 -27.46
N SER A 186 -26.72 8.76 -27.65
CA SER A 186 -26.53 10.08 -27.05
C SER A 186 -26.75 9.96 -25.54
N GLN A 187 -25.75 10.30 -24.72
CA GLN A 187 -25.88 10.41 -23.26
C GLN A 187 -26.17 11.87 -22.88
N PRO A 188 -27.44 12.26 -22.65
CA PRO A 188 -27.78 13.65 -22.36
C PRO A 188 -27.40 14.08 -20.92
N SER A 189 -27.07 13.13 -20.05
CA SER A 189 -26.74 13.40 -18.64
C SER A 189 -25.79 12.36 -18.06
N ILE A 190 -24.93 12.80 -17.14
CA ILE A 190 -24.01 11.95 -16.38
C ILE A 190 -24.49 11.92 -14.93
N TRP A 191 -24.64 10.71 -14.39
CA TRP A 191 -25.11 10.50 -13.02
C TRP A 191 -23.92 10.17 -12.14
N ILE A 192 -23.65 11.03 -11.16
CA ILE A 192 -22.53 10.87 -10.23
C ILE A 192 -23.08 10.72 -8.82
N SER A 193 -22.72 9.63 -8.15
CA SER A 193 -23.12 9.40 -6.76
C SER A 193 -22.33 10.30 -5.81
N LEU A 194 -23.02 10.88 -4.83
CA LEU A 194 -22.41 11.61 -3.71
C LEU A 194 -22.04 10.68 -2.53
N ARG A 195 -22.17 9.36 -2.70
CA ARG A 195 -21.80 8.35 -1.70
C ARG A 195 -20.48 7.68 -2.06
N CYS A 196 -19.65 7.42 -1.04
CA CYS A 196 -18.39 6.72 -1.21
C CYS A 196 -18.69 5.26 -1.59
N PRO A 197 -18.10 4.72 -2.67
CA PRO A 197 -18.34 3.33 -3.06
C PRO A 197 -17.75 2.31 -2.08
N ILE A 198 -16.82 2.72 -1.20
CA ILE A 198 -16.17 1.85 -0.21
C ILE A 198 -16.96 1.81 1.10
N SER A 199 -17.36 2.97 1.63
CA SER A 199 -18.05 3.06 2.93
C SER A 199 -19.57 3.21 2.82
N HIS A 200 -20.10 3.46 1.62
CA HIS A 200 -21.51 3.76 1.33
C HIS A 200 -22.08 5.00 2.05
N GLN A 201 -21.25 5.74 2.79
CA GLN A 201 -21.60 6.99 3.44
C GLN A 201 -21.49 8.18 2.49
N ARG A 202 -22.08 9.32 2.87
CA ARG A 202 -21.93 10.57 2.11
C ARG A 202 -20.47 10.98 2.07
N ILE A 203 -19.96 11.31 0.89
CA ILE A 203 -18.58 11.74 0.69
C ILE A 203 -18.36 13.09 1.39
N ARG A 204 -17.37 13.15 2.28
CA ARG A 204 -16.91 14.40 2.91
C ARG A 204 -15.82 15.08 2.09
N THR A 205 -14.85 14.29 1.61
CA THR A 205 -13.73 14.77 0.78
C THR A 205 -13.66 13.92 -0.50
N PRO A 206 -14.20 14.41 -1.64
CA PRO A 206 -14.15 13.66 -2.89
C PRO A 206 -12.71 13.61 -3.42
N VAL A 207 -12.20 12.40 -3.65
CA VAL A 207 -10.84 12.16 -4.16
C VAL A 207 -10.87 11.10 -5.25
N ARG A 208 -9.97 11.25 -6.23
CA ARG A 208 -9.69 10.24 -7.26
C ARG A 208 -8.21 10.30 -7.64
N GLY A 209 -7.68 9.22 -8.22
CA GLY A 209 -6.36 9.25 -8.85
C GLY A 209 -6.35 10.17 -10.07
N ILE A 210 -5.22 10.80 -10.38
CA ILE A 210 -5.10 11.76 -11.50
C ILE A 210 -5.34 11.08 -12.86
N HIS A 211 -5.07 9.77 -12.97
CA HIS A 211 -5.26 8.98 -14.19
C HIS A 211 -6.64 8.31 -14.31
N CYS A 212 -7.50 8.44 -13.30
CA CYS A 212 -8.92 8.13 -13.43
C CYS A 212 -9.63 9.25 -14.20
#